data_AF-A0A950R6T3-F1
#
_entry.id   AF-A0A950R6T3-F1
#
_cell.length_a   1.000
_cell.length_b   1.000
_cell.length_c   1.000
_cell.angle_alpha   90.00
_cell.angle_beta   90.00
_cell.angle_gamma   90.00
#
_symmetry.space_group_name_H-M   'P 1'
#
loop_
_entity.id
_entity.type
_entity.pdbx_description
1 polymer ?
#
loop_
_entity_poly.entity_id
_entity_poly.type
_entity_poly.pdbx_seq_one_letter_code
_entity_poly.pdbx_strand_id
1 'polypeptide(L)' 'YDGFSTEEDTYAYSTKAGKDGVAKVKITHPGLWMVRVQHSAPERTDDYDRYVARAVLMFQVP' A
#
# COMPACT_ATOMS: atom_id res chain seq x y z
N TYR A 1 -5.25 19.37 4.35
CA TYR A 1 -5.55 18.05 3.77
C TYR A 1 -6.18 18.36 2.44
N ASP A 2 -5.37 18.39 1.37
CA ASP A 2 -5.77 18.92 0.06
C ASP A 2 -6.37 17.84 -0.85
N GLY A 3 -7.14 16.93 -0.25
CA GLY A 3 -7.85 15.88 -0.97
C GLY A 3 -6.97 14.73 -1.48
N PHE A 4 -7.62 13.84 -2.24
CA PHE A 4 -6.98 12.76 -2.97
C PHE A 4 -6.64 13.24 -4.38
N SER A 5 -5.44 12.95 -4.86
CA SER A 5 -5.02 13.29 -6.23
C SER A 5 -5.72 12.39 -7.25
N THR A 6 -5.96 12.93 -8.44
CA THR A 6 -6.42 12.17 -9.62
C THR A 6 -5.28 11.50 -10.37
N GLU A 7 -4.04 11.73 -9.96
CA GLU A 7 -2.85 11.13 -10.57
C GLU A 7 -2.53 9.77 -9.98
N GLU A 8 -2.10 8.84 -10.83
CA GLU A 8 -1.67 7.50 -10.44
C GLU A 8 -0.52 7.57 -9.42
N ASP A 9 -0.45 6.56 -8.55
CA ASP A 9 0.57 6.43 -7.49
C ASP A 9 0.67 7.62 -6.50
N THR A 10 -0.37 8.46 -6.42
CA THR A 10 -0.45 9.48 -5.37
C THR A 10 -1.23 8.95 -4.16
N TYR A 11 -0.51 8.73 -3.05
CA TYR A 11 -1.08 8.20 -1.82
C TYR A 11 -1.36 9.30 -0.82
N ALA A 12 -2.52 9.24 -0.14
CA ALA A 12 -2.77 10.10 1.02
C ALA A 12 -1.80 9.81 2.18
N TYR A 13 -1.29 8.57 2.26
CA TYR A 13 -0.26 8.14 3.20
C TYR A 13 0.53 6.96 2.62
N SER A 14 1.86 6.98 2.74
CA SER A 14 2.74 5.87 2.35
C SER A 14 3.69 5.53 3.48
N THR A 15 3.86 4.23 3.75
CA THR A 15 4.76 3.73 4.79
C THR A 15 5.33 2.38 4.38
N LYS A 16 6.46 2.01 5.00
CA LYS A 16 7.10 0.70 4.84
C LYS A 16 6.91 -0.10 6.12
N ALA A 17 6.58 -1.38 5.96
CA ALA A 17 6.54 -2.30 7.08
C ALA A 17 7.91 -2.40 7.76
N GLY A 18 7.90 -2.55 9.09
CA GLY A 18 9.10 -2.84 9.87
C GLY A 18 9.65 -4.25 9.62
N LYS A 19 10.71 -4.61 10.34
CA LYS A 19 11.31 -5.96 10.27
C LYS A 19 10.36 -7.08 10.69
N ASP A 20 9.34 -6.74 11.47
CA ASP A 20 8.26 -7.62 11.92
C ASP A 20 7.14 -7.77 10.87
N GLY A 21 7.24 -7.10 9.72
CA GLY A 21 6.22 -7.12 8.68
C GLY A 21 5.01 -6.23 8.99
N VAL A 22 5.05 -5.44 10.06
CA VAL A 22 3.92 -4.58 10.46
C VAL A 22 4.16 -3.15 10.00
N ALA A 23 3.17 -2.58 9.33
CA ALA A 23 3.08 -1.15 9.05
C ALA A 23 1.87 -0.57 9.80
N LYS A 24 2.02 0.64 10.35
CA LYS A 24 0.94 1.34 11.07
C LYS A 24 0.52 2.56 10.27
N VAL A 25 -0.79 2.73 10.11
CA VAL A 25 -1.38 3.89 9.43
C VAL A 25 -2.38 4.53 10.37
N LYS A 26 -2.36 5.86 10.47
CA LYS A 26 -3.39 6.62 11.21
C LYS A 26 -4.44 7.10 10.22
N ILE A 27 -5.67 6.64 10.41
CA ILE A 27 -6.85 7.15 9.71
C ILE A 27 -7.22 8.49 10.34
N THR A 28 -7.37 9.53 9.52
CA THR A 28 -7.57 10.90 9.99
C THR A 28 -8.95 11.48 9.69
N HIS A 29 -9.74 10.80 8.84
CA HIS A 29 -11.07 11.26 8.42
C HIS A 29 -11.99 10.05 8.15
N PRO A 30 -13.31 10.19 8.38
CA PRO A 30 -14.32 9.25 7.91
C PRO A 30 -14.33 9.10 6.38
N GLY A 31 -14.91 8.01 5.89
CA GLY A 31 -15.07 7.73 4.45
C GLY A 31 -14.56 6.36 4.04
N LEU A 32 -14.55 6.11 2.73
CA LEU A 32 -14.13 4.82 2.17
C LEU A 32 -12.61 4.85 2.01
N TRP A 33 -11.94 3.92 2.70
CA TRP A 33 -10.49 3.79 2.65
C TRP A 33 -10.08 2.59 1.82
N MET A 34 -9.01 2.76 1.04
CA MET A 34 -8.29 1.68 0.37
C MET A 34 -6.89 1.57 0.97
N VAL A 35 -6.53 0.38 1.41
CA VAL A 35 -5.16 0.03 1.82
C VAL A 35 -4.61 -0.92 0.78
N ARG A 36 -3.58 -0.46 0.05
CA ARG A 36 -2.81 -1.26 -0.90
C ARG A 36 -1.47 -1.62 -0.27
N VAL A 37 -1.13 -2.91 -0.29
CA VAL A 37 0.19 -3.40 0.10
C VAL A 37 0.85 -4.05 -1.12
N GLN A 38 2.15 -3.82 -1.28
CA GLN A 38 2.97 -4.49 -2.28
C GLN A 38 4.19 -5.08 -1.60
N HIS A 39 4.40 -6.39 -1.78
CA HIS A 39 5.66 -7.04 -1.48
C HIS A 39 6.45 -7.22 -2.77
N SER A 40 7.77 -7.12 -2.66
CA SER A 40 8.65 -7.32 -3.79
C SER A 40 9.94 -7.96 -3.32
N ALA A 41 10.24 -9.12 -3.87
CA ALA A 41 11.47 -9.85 -3.61
C ALA A 41 12.31 -9.92 -4.89
N PRO A 42 13.63 -9.65 -4.80
CA PRO A 42 14.54 -9.99 -5.88
C PRO A 42 14.61 -11.52 -5.95
N GLU A 43 14.01 -12.08 -6.99
CA GLU A 43 14.03 -13.49 -7.28
C GLU A 43 14.57 -13.62 -8.70
N ARG A 44 15.88 -13.37 -8.86
CA ARG A 44 16.54 -13.58 -10.15
C ARG A 44 16.61 -15.07 -10.42
N THR A 45 15.74 -15.52 -11.31
CA THR A 45 15.76 -16.83 -11.93
C THR A 45 16.03 -16.66 -13.42
N ASP A 46 16.15 -17.76 -14.17
CA ASP A 46 16.27 -17.69 -15.63
C ASP A 46 14.99 -17.15 -16.30
N ASP A 47 13.84 -17.23 -15.60
CA ASP A 47 12.52 -16.90 -16.14
C ASP A 47 12.02 -15.50 -15.73
N TYR A 48 12.51 -14.95 -14.61
CA TYR A 48 12.07 -13.65 -14.10
C TYR A 48 13.09 -12.98 -13.17
N ASP A 49 13.07 -11.64 -13.14
CA ASP A 49 13.97 -10.82 -12.32
C ASP A 49 13.43 -10.52 -10.91
N ARG A 50 12.10 -10.58 -10.73
CA ARG A 50 11.43 -10.08 -9.52
C ARG A 50 10.08 -10.73 -9.32
N TYR A 51 9.83 -11.14 -8.08
CA TYR A 51 8.49 -11.48 -7.61
C TYR A 51 7.79 -10.24 -7.06
N VAL A 52 6.54 -10.03 -7.46
CA VAL A 52 5.69 -8.94 -6.95
C VAL A 52 4.33 -9.49 -6.54
N ALA A 53 4.01 -9.38 -5.25
CA ALA A 53 2.70 -9.70 -4.71
C ALA A 53 1.98 -8.44 -4.28
N ARG A 54 0.66 -8.38 -4.52
CA ARG A 54 -0.19 -7.24 -4.16
C ARG A 54 -1.46 -7.72 -3.47
N ALA A 55 -1.86 -6.97 -2.45
CA ALA A 55 -3.15 -7.14 -1.78
C ALA A 55 -3.81 -5.77 -1.61
N VAL A 56 -5.12 -5.75 -1.73
CA VAL A 56 -5.94 -4.54 -1.56
C VAL A 56 -7.07 -4.86 -0.60
N LEU A 57 -7.23 -4.01 0.42
CA LEU A 57 -8.35 -4.04 1.35
C LEU A 57 -9.09 -2.71 1.26
N MET A 58 -10.41 -2.78 1.09
CA MET A 58 -11.29 -1.60 1.14
C MET A 58 -12.23 -1.72 2.33
N PHE A 59 -12.40 -0.64 3.08
CA PHE A 59 -13.31 -0.62 4.22
C PHE A 59 -13.84 0.78 4.49
N GLN A 60 -15.03 0.84 5.07
CA GLN A 60 -15.67 2.10 5.46
C GLN A 60 -15.20 2.50 6.86
N VAL A 61 -14.90 3.79 7.04
CA VAL A 61 -14.65 4.41 8.34
C VAL A 61 -15.83 5.35 8.64
N PRO A 62 -16.59 5.12 9.73
CA PRO A 62 -17.73 5.95 10.10
C PRO A 62 -17.32 7.35 10.59
#